data_AF-A0A5B2VNU5-F1
#
_entry.id   AF-A0A5B2VNU5-F1
#
_cell.length_a   1.000
_cell.length_b   1.000
_cell.length_c   1.000
_cell.angle_alpha   90.00
_cell.angle_beta   90.00
_cell.angle_gamma   90.00
#
_symmetry.space_group_name_H-M   'P 1'
#
loop_
_entity.id
_entity.type
_entity.pdbx_description
1 polymer ?
#
loop_
_entity_poly.entity_id
_entity_poly.type
_entity_poly.pdbx_seq_one_letter_code
_entity_poly.pdbx_strand_id
1 'polypeptide(L)'
;MTTTPLPVTDFSQIHIGTGGTFSPSGKFSSVAADIDALFAYLSEKDTDTLILYFHGGLVPEASGMAATAVITQHFSRMEEKRHAVSFVWETGPAEILLEQLDKAAMQVKSGLYKELINFVIKLVAGKLGKVPDAKGNGVYLSDEAIEEEKTKEAPFEELDTHDGTKGGSPLADAEADEDVERAQLEMESRILVMSSASDELLAALEEEAAMEEGKGFLSLGLIKLVAETAFQVLRRFRRHTHHDFYPTITEELFRKLGVGAAGTWGWNAIKQKAADMFADNTGLSGTGLHAGRYFLERLQAHYAASMQQNKPFSIHLIGHSAGSIVICHLLRQAMRSYPDLRFKLVALLAPACRTDLFMETIPAAREQGCYQQLRLFTMREENEKKDHCIPYVYTHSLLYLVSGLFEADTSGEPAPDTRILGLHEQFRSEGRYADDPLLQSLKTFLQEHCTVILSDDIDNPEINRRCSALKHGDFDDNELTLTSILLSI
;
A
#
# COMPACT_ATOMS: atom_id res chain seq x y z
N MET A 1 28.06 9.68 -10.77
CA MET A 1 29.29 8.96 -10.39
C MET A 1 28.87 7.56 -9.98
N THR A 2 29.23 6.54 -10.77
CA THR A 2 28.93 5.13 -10.48
C THR A 2 29.83 4.65 -9.36
N THR A 3 29.36 4.75 -8.12
CA THR A 3 30.01 4.11 -6.96
C THR A 3 29.74 2.62 -7.05
N THR A 4 30.80 1.80 -7.03
CA THR A 4 30.67 0.36 -6.84
C THR A 4 29.87 0.11 -5.55
N PRO A 5 28.78 -0.70 -5.59
CA PRO A 5 28.00 -1.00 -4.42
C PRO A 5 28.86 -1.61 -3.31
N LEU A 6 28.56 -1.28 -2.06
CA LEU A 6 29.24 -1.85 -0.90
C LEU A 6 28.73 -3.28 -0.64
N PRO A 7 29.62 -4.23 -0.31
CA PRO A 7 29.21 -5.57 0.08
C PRO A 7 28.49 -5.54 1.43
N VAL A 8 27.54 -6.45 1.63
CA VAL A 8 26.93 -6.69 2.93
C VAL A 8 27.96 -7.35 3.85
N THR A 9 28.23 -6.75 5.01
CA THR A 9 29.28 -7.24 5.92
C THR A 9 28.74 -8.01 7.13
N ASP A 10 27.42 -8.05 7.31
CA ASP A 10 26.76 -8.82 8.36
C ASP A 10 25.90 -9.94 7.76
N PHE A 11 25.87 -11.11 8.40
CA PHE A 11 25.03 -12.24 7.97
C PHE A 11 23.53 -11.98 8.24
N SER A 12 23.11 -10.73 8.39
CA SER A 12 21.72 -10.35 8.70
C SER A 12 20.99 -9.71 7.53
N GLN A 13 21.63 -9.55 6.37
CA GLN A 13 21.07 -8.83 5.24
C GLN A 13 21.25 -9.56 3.91
N ILE A 14 20.22 -9.52 3.07
CA ILE A 14 20.26 -9.97 1.67
C ILE A 14 19.64 -8.88 0.82
N HIS A 15 20.43 -8.32 -0.11
CA HIS A 15 19.98 -7.32 -1.04
C HIS A 15 19.49 -7.94 -2.34
N ILE A 16 18.25 -7.61 -2.70
CA ILE A 16 17.58 -8.02 -3.93
C ILE A 16 17.64 -6.87 -4.92
N GLY A 17 18.37 -7.09 -6.01
CA GLY A 17 18.66 -6.11 -7.03
C GLY A 17 17.62 -6.06 -8.16
N THR A 18 18.08 -5.66 -9.35
CA THR A 18 17.21 -5.51 -10.52
C THR A 18 16.53 -6.83 -10.89
N GLY A 19 15.22 -6.78 -11.15
CA GLY A 19 14.44 -7.95 -11.58
C GLY A 19 14.43 -9.11 -10.57
N GLY A 20 14.67 -8.84 -9.28
CA GLY A 20 14.71 -9.89 -8.27
C GLY A 20 16.03 -10.69 -8.24
N THR A 21 17.06 -10.22 -8.95
CA THR A 21 18.37 -10.91 -9.06
C THR A 21 19.41 -10.35 -8.10
N PHE A 22 20.63 -10.86 -8.13
CA PHE A 22 21.79 -10.24 -7.49
C PHE A 22 22.39 -9.07 -8.30
N SER A 23 21.80 -8.69 -9.45
CA SER A 23 22.30 -7.58 -10.26
C SER A 23 22.16 -6.28 -9.49
N PRO A 24 23.25 -5.53 -9.24
CA PRO A 24 23.20 -4.38 -8.37
C PRO A 24 22.23 -3.32 -8.86
N SER A 25 21.50 -2.70 -7.92
CA SER A 25 20.57 -1.64 -8.25
C SER A 25 20.51 -0.50 -7.24
N GLY A 26 21.18 -0.62 -6.09
CA GLY A 26 21.30 0.43 -5.07
C GLY A 26 22.73 0.61 -4.57
N LYS A 27 22.88 1.19 -3.39
CA LYS A 27 24.20 1.40 -2.74
C LYS A 27 24.81 0.10 -2.24
N PHE A 28 23.98 -0.90 -1.95
CA PHE A 28 24.39 -2.19 -1.44
C PHE A 28 23.96 -3.29 -2.41
N SER A 29 24.74 -4.38 -2.45
CA SER A 29 24.41 -5.55 -3.27
C SER A 29 24.88 -6.82 -2.57
N SER A 30 24.10 -7.88 -2.71
CA SER A 30 24.50 -9.23 -2.32
C SER A 30 24.88 -10.05 -3.55
N VAL A 31 25.67 -11.11 -3.32
CA VAL A 31 25.98 -12.15 -4.29
C VAL A 31 25.64 -13.53 -3.71
N ALA A 32 25.59 -14.55 -4.57
CA ALA A 32 25.34 -15.94 -4.15
C ALA A 32 26.27 -16.41 -3.01
N ALA A 33 27.53 -16.00 -3.03
CA ALA A 33 28.51 -16.33 -1.98
C ALA A 33 28.14 -15.79 -0.59
N ASP A 34 27.42 -14.66 -0.51
CA ASP A 34 26.97 -14.11 0.77
C ASP A 34 25.91 -15.01 1.40
N ILE A 35 25.00 -15.56 0.59
CA ILE A 35 24.00 -16.54 1.04
C ILE A 35 24.69 -17.84 1.45
N ASP A 36 25.68 -18.29 0.69
CA ASP A 36 26.46 -19.48 1.07
C ASP A 36 27.16 -19.30 2.42
N ALA A 37 27.76 -18.12 2.63
CA ALA A 37 28.44 -17.77 3.88
C ALA A 37 27.46 -17.65 5.05
N LEU A 38 26.27 -17.08 4.83
CA LEU A 38 25.18 -17.06 5.81
C LEU A 38 24.84 -18.48 6.29
N PHE A 39 24.55 -19.41 5.39
CA PHE A 39 24.19 -20.77 5.81
C PHE A 39 25.34 -21.53 6.46
N ALA A 40 26.59 -21.27 6.04
CA ALA A 40 27.77 -21.81 6.73
C ALA A 40 27.86 -21.27 8.18
N TYR A 41 27.60 -19.98 8.37
CA TYR A 41 27.55 -19.35 9.68
C TYR A 41 26.42 -19.91 10.55
N LEU A 42 25.21 -20.12 10.01
CA LEU A 42 24.09 -20.73 10.76
C LEU A 42 24.47 -22.14 11.26
N SER A 43 25.15 -22.93 10.44
CA SER A 43 25.67 -24.23 10.85
C SER A 43 26.78 -24.13 11.89
N GLU A 44 27.71 -23.18 11.77
CA GLU A 44 28.80 -22.94 12.73
C GLU A 44 28.25 -22.54 14.10
N LYS A 45 27.23 -21.68 14.14
CA LYS A 45 26.61 -21.18 15.37
C LYS A 45 25.55 -22.10 15.95
N ASP A 46 25.33 -23.27 15.33
CA ASP A 46 24.30 -24.23 15.73
C ASP A 46 22.93 -23.58 15.90
N THR A 47 22.56 -22.70 14.96
CA THR A 47 21.28 -21.99 14.95
C THR A 47 20.12 -22.97 14.77
N ASP A 48 19.11 -22.89 15.62
CA ASP A 48 17.88 -23.69 15.54
C ASP A 48 16.65 -22.87 15.13
N THR A 49 16.76 -21.54 15.12
CA THR A 49 15.64 -20.65 14.82
C THR A 49 16.08 -19.55 13.87
N LEU A 50 15.53 -19.57 12.65
CA LEU A 50 15.77 -18.59 11.60
C LEU A 50 14.54 -17.72 11.40
N ILE A 51 14.73 -16.40 11.45
CA ILE A 51 13.67 -15.42 11.21
C ILE A 51 13.98 -14.69 9.91
N LEU A 52 13.04 -14.72 8.98
CA LEU A 52 13.14 -14.03 7.70
C LEU A 52 12.22 -12.82 7.73
N TYR A 53 12.80 -11.63 7.61
CA TYR A 53 12.05 -10.39 7.53
C TYR A 53 12.09 -9.81 6.10
N PHE A 54 10.94 -9.37 5.61
CA PHE A 54 10.78 -8.73 4.31
C PHE A 54 10.21 -7.33 4.54
N HIS A 55 10.99 -6.31 4.16
CA HIS A 55 10.67 -4.90 4.43
C HIS A 55 9.52 -4.35 3.55
N GLY A 56 9.13 -3.10 3.77
CA GLY A 56 8.10 -2.42 2.99
C GLY A 56 8.50 -2.04 1.56
N GLY A 57 7.52 -1.72 0.71
CA GLY A 57 7.76 -1.43 -0.71
C GLY A 57 8.02 0.05 -1.04
N LEU A 58 7.41 0.96 -0.28
CA LEU A 58 7.41 2.41 -0.52
C LEU A 58 8.19 3.17 0.56
N VAL A 59 9.36 2.64 0.94
CA VAL A 59 10.29 3.27 1.87
C VAL A 59 11.60 3.51 1.14
N PRO A 60 12.36 4.59 1.37
CA PRO A 60 13.70 4.76 0.81
C PRO A 60 14.70 3.67 1.30
N GLU A 61 15.74 3.36 0.53
CA GLU A 61 16.75 2.31 0.87
C GLU A 61 17.34 2.51 2.29
N ALA A 62 17.61 3.76 2.67
CA ALA A 62 18.13 4.09 4.01
C ALA A 62 17.16 3.75 5.14
N SER A 63 15.86 3.95 4.93
CA SER A 63 14.82 3.60 5.91
C SER A 63 14.65 2.08 6.00
N GLY A 64 14.70 1.35 4.88
CA GLY A 64 14.68 -0.11 4.86
C GLY A 64 15.88 -0.72 5.62
N MET A 65 17.05 -0.10 5.53
CA MET A 65 18.21 -0.49 6.34
C MET A 65 18.03 -0.20 7.83
N ALA A 66 17.41 0.92 8.20
CA ALA A 66 17.12 1.24 9.60
C ALA A 66 16.16 0.21 10.22
N ALA A 67 15.07 -0.12 9.52
CA ALA A 67 14.15 -1.19 9.93
C ALA A 67 14.89 -2.53 10.09
N THR A 68 15.79 -2.85 9.16
CA THR A 68 16.61 -4.06 9.25
C THR A 68 17.50 -4.11 10.49
N ALA A 69 18.10 -2.98 10.90
CA ALA A 69 18.89 -2.91 12.12
C ALA A 69 18.02 -3.18 13.36
N VAL A 70 16.81 -2.60 13.41
CA VAL A 70 15.85 -2.81 14.49
C VAL A 70 15.44 -4.29 14.58
N ILE A 71 15.05 -4.90 13.45
CA ILE A 71 14.71 -6.32 13.39
C ILE A 71 15.87 -7.20 13.85
N THR A 72 17.09 -6.93 13.37
CA THR A 72 18.27 -7.70 13.76
C THR A 72 18.53 -7.59 15.26
N GLN A 73 18.46 -6.38 15.82
CA GLN A 73 18.65 -6.13 17.26
C GLN A 73 17.59 -6.83 18.12
N HIS A 74 16.35 -6.86 17.67
CA HIS A 74 15.24 -7.43 18.43
C HIS A 74 15.22 -8.96 18.38
N PHE A 75 15.46 -9.53 17.20
CA PHE A 75 15.22 -10.94 16.95
C PHE A 75 16.48 -11.81 16.97
N SER A 76 17.68 -11.29 16.67
CA SER A 76 18.90 -12.09 16.71
C SER A 76 19.44 -12.22 18.14
N ARG A 77 19.56 -13.46 18.63
CA ARG A 77 20.13 -13.80 19.94
C ARG A 77 20.90 -15.12 19.84
N MET A 78 22.22 -15.04 19.78
CA MET A 78 23.08 -16.23 19.66
C MET A 78 22.95 -17.19 20.84
N GLU A 79 22.81 -16.67 22.06
CA GLU A 79 22.63 -17.49 23.29
C GLU A 79 21.35 -18.32 23.23
N GLU A 80 20.35 -17.84 22.47
CA GLU A 80 19.07 -18.50 22.21
C GLU A 80 19.05 -19.21 20.85
N LYS A 81 20.21 -19.37 20.19
CA LYS A 81 20.37 -20.02 18.87
C LYS A 81 19.46 -19.45 17.78
N ARG A 82 19.13 -18.16 17.91
CA ARG A 82 18.18 -17.46 17.03
C ARG A 82 18.89 -16.40 16.19
N HIS A 83 18.60 -16.39 14.90
CA HIS A 83 19.21 -15.45 13.94
C HIS A 83 18.17 -14.88 12.99
N ALA A 84 18.20 -13.57 12.76
CA ALA A 84 17.32 -12.87 11.84
C ALA A 84 18.07 -12.45 10.57
N VAL A 85 17.39 -12.59 9.43
CA VAL A 85 17.88 -12.19 8.11
C VAL A 85 16.81 -11.35 7.43
N SER A 86 17.19 -10.14 7.04
CA SER A 86 16.33 -9.18 6.36
C SER A 86 16.60 -9.17 4.87
N PHE A 87 15.53 -9.28 4.09
CA PHE A 87 15.53 -9.08 2.65
C PHE A 87 15.26 -7.61 2.38
N VAL A 88 16.24 -6.93 1.81
CA VAL A 88 16.18 -5.52 1.44
C VAL A 88 16.17 -5.45 -0.09
N TRP A 89 15.34 -4.62 -0.69
CA TRP A 89 15.31 -4.44 -2.13
C TRP A 89 15.28 -2.98 -2.48
N GLU A 90 15.83 -2.70 -3.67
CA GLU A 90 15.93 -1.34 -4.16
C GLU A 90 14.56 -0.72 -4.43
N THR A 91 14.54 0.56 -4.06
CA THR A 91 13.41 1.47 -3.95
C THR A 91 13.30 2.38 -5.17
N GLY A 92 14.10 2.21 -6.23
CA GLY A 92 14.09 3.12 -7.40
C GLY A 92 12.68 3.45 -7.94
N PRO A 93 11.82 2.45 -8.23
CA PRO A 93 10.42 2.71 -8.60
C PRO A 93 9.60 3.39 -7.49
N ALA A 94 9.90 3.11 -6.23
CA ALA A 94 9.29 3.75 -5.07
C ALA A 94 9.74 5.20 -4.87
N GLU A 95 11.02 5.52 -5.10
CA GLU A 95 11.58 6.86 -5.02
C GLU A 95 10.98 7.75 -6.09
N ILE A 96 10.88 7.26 -7.33
CA ILE A 96 10.19 7.95 -8.42
C ILE A 96 8.73 8.21 -8.01
N LEU A 97 8.06 7.23 -7.41
CA LEU A 97 6.68 7.40 -6.96
C LEU A 97 6.55 8.44 -5.83
N LEU A 98 7.42 8.38 -4.81
CA LEU A 98 7.43 9.34 -3.71
C LEU A 98 7.70 10.77 -4.23
N GLU A 99 8.63 10.94 -5.16
CA GLU A 99 8.87 12.23 -5.80
C GLU A 99 7.65 12.77 -6.56
N GLN A 100 6.90 11.90 -7.25
CA GLN A 100 5.68 12.30 -7.96
C GLN A 100 4.57 12.68 -6.97
N LEU A 101 4.44 11.95 -5.86
CA LEU A 101 3.50 12.28 -4.79
C LEU A 101 3.82 13.62 -4.15
N ASP A 102 5.09 13.89 -3.83
CA ASP A 102 5.51 15.16 -3.24
C ASP A 102 5.25 16.34 -4.19
N LYS A 103 5.56 16.17 -5.49
CA LYS A 103 5.26 17.18 -6.51
C LYS A 103 3.77 17.45 -6.61
N ALA A 104 2.94 16.41 -6.70
CA ALA A 104 1.49 16.54 -6.78
C ALA A 104 0.89 17.15 -5.51
N ALA A 105 1.39 16.78 -4.33
CA ALA A 105 0.99 17.37 -3.06
C ALA A 105 1.31 18.87 -3.00
N MET A 106 2.48 19.27 -3.49
CA MET A 106 2.86 20.69 -3.58
C MET A 106 1.97 21.45 -4.57
N GLN A 107 1.64 20.82 -5.71
CA GLN A 107 0.71 21.38 -6.69
C GLN A 107 -0.68 21.57 -6.07
N VAL A 108 -1.27 20.58 -5.40
CA VAL A 108 -2.58 20.71 -4.76
C VAL A 108 -2.63 21.84 -3.71
N LYS A 109 -1.51 22.15 -3.06
CA LYS A 109 -1.42 23.25 -2.08
C LYS A 109 -1.21 24.63 -2.71
N SER A 110 -0.91 24.75 -4.01
CA SER A 110 -0.48 26.01 -4.61
C SER A 110 -1.08 26.28 -6.00
N GLY A 111 -1.12 27.57 -6.37
CA GLY A 111 -1.50 28.02 -7.72
C GLY A 111 -2.77 27.37 -8.27
N LEU A 112 -2.65 26.78 -9.46
CA LEU A 112 -3.75 26.24 -10.26
C LEU A 112 -4.55 25.13 -9.57
N TYR A 113 -3.86 24.13 -9.02
CA TYR A 113 -4.53 22.95 -8.47
C TYR A 113 -5.24 23.24 -7.14
N LYS A 114 -4.80 24.28 -6.43
CA LYS A 114 -5.51 24.81 -5.25
C LYS A 114 -6.90 25.35 -5.60
N GLU A 115 -7.04 26.07 -6.71
CA GLU A 115 -8.35 26.58 -7.15
C GLU A 115 -9.20 25.45 -7.75
N LEU A 116 -8.58 24.54 -8.51
CA LEU A 116 -9.24 23.38 -9.09
C LEU A 116 -9.91 22.50 -8.01
N ILE A 117 -9.17 22.15 -6.95
CA ILE A 117 -9.72 21.32 -5.87
C ILE A 117 -10.91 22.02 -5.19
N ASN A 118 -10.88 23.35 -5.05
CA ASN A 118 -11.99 24.11 -4.48
C ASN A 118 -13.25 24.04 -5.36
N PHE A 119 -13.10 24.12 -6.69
CA PHE A 119 -14.23 23.95 -7.61
C PHE A 119 -14.84 22.55 -7.54
N VAL A 120 -13.99 21.52 -7.48
CA VAL A 120 -14.46 20.13 -7.37
C VAL A 120 -15.17 19.92 -6.03
N ILE A 121 -14.62 20.42 -4.91
CA ILE A 121 -15.26 20.38 -3.58
C ILE A 121 -16.66 21.01 -3.63
N LYS A 122 -16.79 22.22 -4.20
CA LYS A 122 -18.08 22.91 -4.32
C LYS A 122 -19.12 22.06 -5.06
N LEU A 123 -18.76 21.53 -6.23
CA LEU A 123 -19.67 20.72 -7.05
C LEU A 123 -20.06 19.42 -6.36
N VAL A 124 -19.07 18.66 -5.89
CA VAL A 124 -19.29 17.34 -5.27
C VAL A 124 -20.08 17.48 -3.98
N ALA A 125 -19.75 18.45 -3.10
CA ALA A 125 -20.48 18.67 -1.86
C ALA A 125 -21.97 19.01 -2.13
N GLY A 126 -22.23 19.84 -3.15
CA GLY A 126 -23.60 20.18 -3.56
C GLY A 126 -24.37 18.95 -4.07
N LYS A 127 -23.75 18.13 -4.92
CA LYS A 127 -24.37 16.92 -5.49
C LYS A 127 -24.59 15.81 -4.47
N LEU A 128 -23.71 15.67 -3.48
CA LEU A 128 -23.86 14.73 -2.37
C LEU A 128 -24.78 15.24 -1.26
N GLY A 129 -25.32 16.47 -1.38
CA GLY A 129 -26.20 17.05 -0.36
C GLY A 129 -25.49 17.37 0.96
N LYS A 130 -24.17 17.56 0.92
CA LYS A 130 -23.31 17.85 2.08
C LYS A 130 -23.27 19.35 2.43
N VAL A 131 -23.99 20.17 1.68
CA VAL A 131 -24.15 21.61 1.94
C VAL A 131 -25.58 21.85 2.45
N PRO A 132 -25.75 22.41 3.66
CA PRO A 132 -27.06 22.81 4.17
C PRO A 132 -27.78 23.72 3.16
N ASP A 133 -29.05 23.43 2.87
CA ASP A 133 -29.92 24.18 1.94
C ASP A 133 -29.53 24.17 0.44
N ALA A 134 -28.54 23.38 0.01
CA ALA A 134 -28.03 23.40 -1.37
C ALA A 134 -28.76 22.51 -2.39
N LYS A 135 -30.06 22.22 -2.21
CA LYS A 135 -30.82 21.40 -3.17
C LYS A 135 -30.93 22.10 -4.54
N GLY A 136 -29.95 21.87 -5.41
CA GLY A 136 -29.98 22.17 -6.84
C GLY A 136 -30.03 23.65 -7.25
N ASN A 137 -29.85 24.59 -6.32
CA ASN A 137 -30.04 26.03 -6.57
C ASN A 137 -28.73 26.84 -6.72
N GLY A 138 -27.59 26.19 -6.97
CA GLY A 138 -26.30 26.88 -7.13
C GLY A 138 -25.73 27.46 -5.82
N VAL A 139 -26.15 26.91 -4.67
CA VAL A 139 -25.56 27.22 -3.37
C VAL A 139 -24.37 26.28 -3.16
N TYR A 140 -23.19 26.84 -2.97
CA TYR A 140 -21.95 26.09 -2.75
C TYR A 140 -21.37 26.44 -1.38
N LEU A 141 -20.44 25.61 -0.89
CA LEU A 141 -19.55 26.01 0.21
C LEU A 141 -18.81 27.30 -0.19
N SER A 142 -18.68 28.23 0.75
CA SER A 142 -17.91 29.45 0.50
C SER A 142 -16.43 29.15 0.43
N ASP A 143 -15.67 29.98 -0.28
CA ASP A 143 -14.22 29.81 -0.37
C ASP A 143 -13.55 29.93 1.00
N GLU A 144 -14.05 30.79 1.88
CA GLU A 144 -13.55 30.92 3.25
C GLU A 144 -13.73 29.62 4.05
N ALA A 145 -14.91 28.98 3.95
CA ALA A 145 -15.18 27.73 4.64
C ALA A 145 -14.31 26.58 4.10
N ILE A 146 -14.12 26.51 2.79
CA ILE A 146 -13.25 25.51 2.15
C ILE A 146 -11.79 25.70 2.60
N GLU A 147 -11.30 26.93 2.59
CA GLU A 147 -9.93 27.23 2.98
C GLU A 147 -9.70 26.99 4.48
N GLU A 148 -10.69 27.31 5.33
CA GLU A 148 -10.65 26.97 6.76
C GLU A 148 -10.55 25.46 6.98
N GLU A 149 -11.42 24.66 6.32
CA GLU A 149 -11.37 23.20 6.38
C GLU A 149 -10.01 22.63 5.95
N LYS A 150 -9.43 23.14 4.87
CA LYS A 150 -8.12 22.68 4.36
C LYS A 150 -6.94 23.01 5.28
N THR A 151 -7.13 23.86 6.31
CA THR A 151 -6.11 24.08 7.36
C THR A 151 -6.13 23.03 8.46
N LYS A 152 -7.21 22.25 8.57
CA LYS A 152 -7.36 21.19 9.57
C LYS A 152 -6.49 19.99 9.21
N GLU A 153 -6.07 19.23 10.22
CA GLU A 153 -5.29 18.00 10.01
C GLU A 153 -6.05 16.95 9.18
N ALA A 154 -7.37 16.87 9.40
CA ALA A 154 -8.32 16.07 8.65
C ALA A 154 -9.41 16.97 8.00
N PRO A 155 -9.16 17.57 6.82
CA PRO A 155 -10.13 18.42 6.15
C PRO A 155 -11.41 17.67 5.82
N PHE A 156 -12.57 18.29 6.08
CA PHE A 156 -13.89 17.79 5.72
C PHE A 156 -14.32 16.46 6.37
N GLU A 157 -13.61 15.93 7.38
CA GLU A 157 -13.95 14.67 8.08
C GLU A 157 -15.41 14.67 8.59
N GLU A 158 -15.92 15.83 9.01
CA GLU A 158 -17.30 15.96 9.48
C GLU A 158 -18.35 15.67 8.39
N LEU A 159 -18.01 15.89 7.10
CA LEU A 159 -18.91 15.62 5.98
C LEU A 159 -19.13 14.12 5.77
N ASP A 160 -18.20 13.26 6.19
CA ASP A 160 -18.28 11.81 6.02
C ASP A 160 -19.26 11.16 7.03
N THR A 161 -19.42 11.77 8.20
CA THR A 161 -20.30 11.26 9.27
C THR A 161 -21.80 11.36 8.97
N HIS A 162 -22.18 12.07 7.90
CA HIS A 162 -23.57 12.43 7.59
C HIS A 162 -24.23 11.56 6.51
N ASP A 163 -23.68 10.40 6.17
CA ASP A 163 -24.32 9.48 5.20
C ASP A 163 -25.59 8.77 5.72
N GLY A 164 -25.99 9.02 6.98
CA GLY A 164 -27.14 8.39 7.63
C GLY A 164 -28.34 9.29 7.98
N THR A 165 -28.28 10.60 7.77
CA THR A 165 -29.37 11.53 8.18
C THR A 165 -30.24 11.93 6.98
N LYS A 166 -31.40 11.24 6.87
CA LYS A 166 -32.61 11.59 6.11
C LYS A 166 -32.66 13.03 5.58
N GLY A 167 -32.16 13.30 4.37
CA GLY A 167 -32.23 14.65 3.80
C GLY A 167 -31.61 14.85 2.42
N GLY A 168 -30.52 14.15 2.10
CA GLY A 168 -29.96 14.11 0.76
C GLY A 168 -30.91 13.39 -0.19
N SER A 169 -31.10 13.91 -1.41
CA SER A 169 -31.62 13.01 -2.46
C SER A 169 -30.65 11.83 -2.53
N PRO A 170 -31.13 10.58 -2.57
CA PRO A 170 -30.28 9.49 -2.99
C PRO A 170 -29.60 9.97 -4.29
N LEU A 171 -28.27 9.86 -4.40
CA LEU A 171 -27.67 9.74 -5.73
C LEU A 171 -28.52 8.67 -6.40
N ALA A 172 -29.36 9.06 -7.35
CA ALA A 172 -30.44 8.19 -7.78
C ALA A 172 -29.82 6.87 -8.25
N ASP A 173 -30.24 5.75 -7.66
CA ASP A 173 -29.88 4.39 -8.08
C ASP A 173 -30.39 4.06 -9.51
N ALA A 174 -31.02 5.02 -10.18
CA ALA A 174 -31.31 4.93 -11.59
C ALA A 174 -30.00 5.15 -12.36
N GLU A 175 -29.78 4.37 -13.41
CA GLU A 175 -28.79 4.62 -14.45
C GLU A 175 -28.92 6.08 -14.94
N ALA A 176 -28.30 7.02 -14.21
CA ALA A 176 -28.12 8.37 -14.65
C ALA A 176 -27.32 8.22 -15.93
N ASP A 177 -27.90 8.65 -17.03
CA ASP A 177 -27.23 8.70 -18.32
C ASP A 177 -25.91 9.44 -18.08
N GLU A 178 -24.79 8.70 -18.08
CA GLU A 178 -23.48 9.23 -17.70
C GLU A 178 -23.12 10.41 -18.61
N ASP A 179 -23.62 10.43 -19.85
CA ASP A 179 -23.40 11.52 -20.79
C ASP A 179 -24.21 12.77 -20.39
N VAL A 180 -25.45 12.60 -19.91
CA VAL A 180 -26.26 13.71 -19.38
C VAL A 180 -25.65 14.29 -18.11
N GLU A 181 -25.18 13.43 -17.19
CA GLU A 181 -24.52 13.88 -15.95
C GLU A 181 -23.24 14.65 -16.26
N ARG A 182 -22.39 14.13 -17.17
CA ARG A 182 -21.20 14.83 -17.65
C ARG A 182 -21.54 16.19 -18.25
N ALA A 183 -22.55 16.27 -19.11
CA ALA A 183 -22.97 17.53 -19.73
C ALA A 183 -23.48 18.55 -18.70
N GLN A 184 -24.22 18.11 -17.69
CA GLN A 184 -24.67 18.96 -16.59
C GLN A 184 -23.49 19.48 -15.76
N LEU A 185 -22.56 18.59 -15.39
CA LEU A 185 -21.35 18.97 -14.65
C LEU A 185 -20.47 19.92 -15.45
N GLU A 186 -20.37 19.76 -16.77
CA GLU A 186 -19.65 20.70 -17.63
C GLU A 186 -20.30 22.09 -17.63
N MET A 187 -21.63 22.16 -17.70
CA MET A 187 -22.36 23.43 -17.62
C MET A 187 -22.20 24.11 -16.25
N GLU A 188 -22.34 23.37 -15.15
CA GLU A 188 -22.15 23.89 -13.79
C GLU A 188 -20.70 24.34 -13.55
N SER A 189 -19.73 23.55 -14.00
CA SER A 189 -18.30 23.88 -13.96
C SER A 189 -18.01 25.16 -14.75
N ARG A 190 -18.63 25.34 -15.92
CA ARG A 190 -18.52 26.57 -16.71
C ARG A 190 -18.99 27.79 -15.93
N ILE A 191 -20.17 27.72 -15.32
CA ILE A 191 -20.71 28.83 -14.54
C ILE A 191 -19.78 29.16 -13.36
N LEU A 192 -19.35 28.12 -12.63
CA LEU A 192 -18.52 28.28 -11.44
C LEU A 192 -17.15 28.88 -11.79
N VAL A 193 -16.43 28.27 -12.75
CA VAL A 193 -15.11 28.74 -13.20
C VAL A 193 -15.19 30.16 -13.74
N MET A 194 -16.16 30.48 -14.61
CA MET A 194 -16.27 31.82 -15.19
C MET A 194 -16.63 32.91 -14.16
N SER A 195 -17.25 32.55 -13.04
CA SER A 195 -17.66 33.51 -12.00
C SER A 195 -16.61 33.76 -10.93
N SER A 196 -15.60 32.88 -10.79
CA SER A 196 -14.75 32.86 -9.60
C SER A 196 -13.29 32.41 -9.82
N ALA A 197 -12.91 31.99 -11.03
CA ALA A 197 -11.51 31.69 -11.35
C ALA A 197 -10.66 32.97 -11.33
N SER A 198 -9.45 32.88 -10.80
CA SER A 198 -8.49 33.98 -10.89
C SER A 198 -7.97 34.17 -12.33
N ASP A 199 -7.57 35.40 -12.67
CA ASP A 199 -6.96 35.68 -13.98
C ASP A 199 -5.65 34.90 -14.16
N GLU A 200 -4.94 34.66 -13.08
CA GLU A 200 -3.70 33.88 -13.05
C GLU A 200 -3.98 32.39 -13.32
N LEU A 201 -5.10 31.86 -12.80
CA LEU A 201 -5.58 30.51 -13.10
C LEU A 201 -5.84 30.34 -14.59
N LEU A 202 -6.64 31.27 -15.14
CA LEU A 202 -7.00 31.27 -16.55
C LEU A 202 -5.72 31.31 -17.40
N ALA A 203 -4.78 32.21 -17.09
CA ALA A 203 -3.52 32.35 -17.82
C ALA A 203 -2.58 31.12 -17.72
N ALA A 204 -2.46 30.48 -16.55
CA ALA A 204 -1.60 29.29 -16.39
C ALA A 204 -2.08 28.10 -17.24
N LEU A 205 -3.40 27.94 -17.32
CA LEU A 205 -4.02 26.94 -18.19
C LEU A 205 -3.93 27.31 -19.67
N GLU A 206 -3.92 28.62 -19.97
CA GLU A 206 -3.64 29.13 -21.32
C GLU A 206 -2.24 28.70 -21.80
N GLU A 207 -1.25 28.69 -20.92
CA GLU A 207 0.11 28.24 -21.23
C GLU A 207 0.22 26.71 -21.35
N GLU A 208 -0.36 25.94 -20.42
CA GLU A 208 -0.36 24.46 -20.47
C GLU A 208 -1.04 23.92 -21.73
N ALA A 209 -2.24 24.41 -22.06
CA ALA A 209 -2.96 23.98 -23.25
C ALA A 209 -2.49 24.67 -24.54
N ALA A 210 -1.50 25.57 -24.50
CA ALA A 210 -0.76 26.00 -25.69
C ALA A 210 0.41 25.06 -26.04
N MET A 211 0.86 24.23 -25.08
CA MET A 211 1.88 23.21 -25.31
C MET A 211 1.32 21.94 -25.99
N GLU A 212 0.01 21.72 -25.92
CA GLU A 212 -0.76 20.79 -26.76
C GLU A 212 -1.50 21.61 -27.85
N GLU A 213 -1.40 21.27 -29.14
CA GLU A 213 -1.84 22.15 -30.25
C GLU A 213 -3.30 22.69 -30.13
N GLY A 214 -3.46 24.03 -30.13
CA GLY A 214 -4.68 24.70 -30.64
C GLY A 214 -5.18 25.95 -29.87
N LYS A 215 -4.95 27.15 -30.43
CA LYS A 215 -5.38 28.45 -29.85
C LYS A 215 -6.90 28.66 -29.93
N GLY A 216 -7.50 28.99 -28.78
CA GLY A 216 -8.86 29.55 -28.66
C GLY A 216 -9.82 28.79 -27.72
N PHE A 217 -9.32 27.98 -26.78
CA PHE A 217 -10.10 26.92 -26.12
C PHE A 217 -9.92 26.84 -24.57
N LEU A 218 -9.35 27.86 -23.93
CA LEU A 218 -8.58 27.67 -22.68
C LEU A 218 -9.42 27.66 -21.40
N SER A 219 -10.59 28.32 -21.37
CA SER A 219 -11.60 28.07 -20.32
C SER A 219 -12.23 26.68 -20.44
N LEU A 220 -12.35 26.11 -21.65
CA LEU A 220 -12.94 24.77 -21.84
C LEU A 220 -12.08 23.66 -21.24
N GLY A 221 -10.74 23.81 -21.25
CA GLY A 221 -9.82 22.82 -20.68
C GLY A 221 -10.03 22.63 -19.17
N LEU A 222 -10.00 23.72 -18.41
CA LEU A 222 -10.26 23.69 -16.96
C LEU A 222 -11.69 23.28 -16.63
N ILE A 223 -12.68 23.81 -17.35
CA ILE A 223 -14.08 23.44 -17.17
C ILE A 223 -14.23 21.92 -17.31
N LYS A 224 -13.63 21.34 -18.36
CA LYS A 224 -13.65 19.90 -18.60
C LYS A 224 -12.90 19.13 -17.52
N LEU A 225 -11.77 19.65 -17.05
CA LEU A 225 -10.99 19.02 -15.98
C LEU A 225 -11.74 18.98 -14.65
N VAL A 226 -12.36 20.09 -14.24
CA VAL A 226 -13.23 20.17 -13.05
C VAL A 226 -14.42 19.24 -13.20
N ALA A 227 -15.14 19.31 -14.32
CA ALA A 227 -16.33 18.51 -14.57
C ALA A 227 -16.03 17.01 -14.58
N GLU A 228 -14.96 16.59 -15.25
CA GLU A 228 -14.55 15.18 -15.32
C GLU A 228 -14.09 14.67 -13.95
N THR A 229 -13.37 15.48 -13.18
CA THR A 229 -12.93 15.10 -11.84
C THR A 229 -14.13 14.93 -10.91
N ALA A 230 -15.05 15.91 -10.90
CA ALA A 230 -16.30 15.82 -10.14
C ALA A 230 -17.14 14.60 -10.55
N PHE A 231 -17.24 14.32 -11.85
CA PHE A 231 -17.94 13.14 -12.37
C PHE A 231 -17.33 11.84 -11.84
N GLN A 232 -16.00 11.66 -11.90
CA GLN A 232 -15.36 10.44 -11.40
C GLN A 232 -15.54 10.28 -9.88
N VAL A 233 -15.46 11.36 -9.11
CA VAL A 233 -15.74 11.33 -7.66
C VAL A 233 -17.18 10.86 -7.41
N LEU A 234 -18.17 11.49 -8.03
CA LEU A 234 -19.58 11.11 -7.86
C LEU A 234 -19.87 9.67 -8.31
N ARG A 235 -19.22 9.23 -9.39
CA ARG A 235 -19.28 7.84 -9.86
C ARG A 235 -18.73 6.86 -8.82
N ARG A 236 -17.66 7.20 -8.10
CA ARG A 236 -17.11 6.38 -7.00
C ARG A 236 -18.03 6.34 -5.79
N PHE A 237 -18.70 7.44 -5.45
CA PHE A 237 -19.74 7.44 -4.42
C PHE A 237 -20.91 6.52 -4.81
N ARG A 238 -21.42 6.63 -6.05
CA ARG A 238 -22.49 5.76 -6.58
C ARG A 238 -22.12 4.28 -6.60
N ARG A 239 -20.86 3.96 -6.92
CA ARG A 239 -20.35 2.60 -6.98
C ARG A 239 -19.84 2.08 -5.64
N HIS A 240 -19.93 2.88 -4.58
CA HIS A 240 -19.40 2.59 -3.25
C HIS A 240 -17.90 2.23 -3.24
N THR A 241 -17.12 2.82 -4.15
CA THR A 241 -15.66 2.66 -4.26
C THR A 241 -14.91 3.93 -3.83
N HIS A 242 -15.53 4.78 -3.02
CA HIS A 242 -14.96 6.03 -2.51
C HIS A 242 -14.21 5.78 -1.18
N HIS A 243 -13.20 6.60 -0.90
CA HIS A 243 -12.45 6.60 0.36
C HIS A 243 -12.74 7.91 1.10
N ASP A 244 -14.01 8.12 1.46
CA ASP A 244 -14.49 9.37 2.07
C ASP A 244 -14.36 10.61 1.15
N PHE A 245 -14.96 11.73 1.55
CA PHE A 245 -15.18 12.89 0.69
C PHE A 245 -13.89 13.50 0.15
N TYR A 246 -13.00 13.94 1.05
CA TYR A 246 -11.79 14.64 0.66
C TYR A 246 -10.72 13.72 0.03
N PRO A 247 -10.42 12.53 0.57
CA PRO A 247 -9.43 11.64 -0.04
C PRO A 247 -9.84 11.15 -1.43
N THR A 248 -11.13 10.90 -1.67
CA THR A 248 -11.63 10.53 -3.01
C THR A 248 -11.41 11.67 -4.02
N ILE A 249 -11.67 12.92 -3.63
CA ILE A 249 -11.39 14.09 -4.49
C ILE A 249 -9.89 14.18 -4.80
N THR A 250 -9.04 14.04 -3.77
CA THR A 250 -7.59 14.06 -3.93
C THR A 250 -7.10 12.95 -4.85
N GLU A 251 -7.62 11.72 -4.73
CA GLU A 251 -7.28 10.58 -5.59
C GLU A 251 -7.60 10.87 -7.05
N GLU A 252 -8.82 11.34 -7.34
CA GLU A 252 -9.21 11.64 -8.72
C GLU A 252 -8.40 12.81 -9.30
N LEU A 253 -8.05 13.80 -8.48
CA LEU A 253 -7.16 14.89 -8.90
C LEU A 253 -5.73 14.39 -9.18
N PHE A 254 -5.19 13.53 -8.31
CA PHE A 254 -3.90 12.88 -8.50
C PHE A 254 -3.85 12.03 -9.77
N ARG A 255 -4.96 11.39 -10.17
CA ARG A 255 -5.04 10.72 -11.48
C ARG A 255 -4.84 11.68 -12.63
N LYS A 256 -5.45 12.87 -12.59
CA LYS A 256 -5.29 13.89 -13.62
C LYS A 256 -3.87 14.46 -13.67
N LEU A 257 -3.20 14.50 -12.52
CA LEU A 257 -1.79 14.88 -12.38
C LEU A 257 -0.79 13.80 -12.81
N GLY A 258 -1.25 12.65 -13.32
CA GLY A 258 -0.37 11.54 -13.74
C GLY A 258 0.20 10.71 -12.59
N VAL A 259 -0.10 11.05 -11.33
CA VAL A 259 0.32 10.28 -10.14
C VAL A 259 -0.27 8.88 -10.17
N GLY A 260 -1.52 8.73 -10.62
CA GLY A 260 -2.14 7.41 -10.77
C GLY A 260 -1.34 6.50 -11.70
N ALA A 261 -0.96 6.99 -12.89
CA ALA A 261 -0.18 6.22 -13.85
C ALA A 261 1.25 5.90 -13.34
N ALA A 262 1.93 6.90 -12.77
CA ALA A 262 3.26 6.71 -12.17
C ALA A 262 3.21 5.71 -10.99
N GLY A 263 2.16 5.80 -10.17
CA GLY A 263 1.90 4.93 -9.04
C GLY A 263 1.61 3.50 -9.46
N THR A 264 0.74 3.29 -10.45
CA THR A 264 0.49 1.97 -11.02
C THR A 264 1.75 1.35 -11.60
N TRP A 265 2.55 2.12 -12.35
CA TRP A 265 3.83 1.65 -12.88
C TRP A 265 4.79 1.22 -11.76
N GLY A 266 5.01 2.10 -10.76
CA GLY A 266 5.97 1.86 -9.68
C GLY A 266 5.53 0.71 -8.77
N TRP A 267 4.24 0.66 -8.43
CA TRP A 267 3.66 -0.39 -7.62
C TRP A 267 3.68 -1.75 -8.31
N ASN A 268 3.37 -1.80 -9.61
CA ASN A 268 3.50 -3.03 -10.39
C ASN A 268 4.96 -3.50 -10.50
N ALA A 269 5.93 -2.59 -10.60
CA ALA A 269 7.35 -2.96 -10.58
C ALA A 269 7.75 -3.62 -9.24
N ILE A 270 7.22 -3.14 -8.11
CA ILE A 270 7.43 -3.76 -6.78
C ILE A 270 6.82 -5.16 -6.74
N LYS A 271 5.55 -5.31 -7.16
CA LYS A 271 4.86 -6.61 -7.22
C LYS A 271 5.57 -7.60 -8.14
N GLN A 272 6.02 -7.15 -9.31
CA GLN A 272 6.75 -7.98 -10.27
C GLN A 272 8.10 -8.42 -9.69
N LYS A 273 8.86 -7.52 -9.06
CA LYS A 273 10.13 -7.87 -8.39
C LYS A 273 9.92 -8.91 -7.28
N ALA A 274 8.84 -8.81 -6.51
CA ALA A 274 8.47 -9.77 -5.47
C ALA A 274 8.18 -11.18 -6.03
N ALA A 275 7.58 -11.26 -7.22
CA ALA A 275 7.38 -12.53 -7.92
C ALA A 275 8.68 -13.06 -8.55
N ASP A 276 9.38 -12.21 -9.30
CA ASP A 276 10.55 -12.57 -10.11
C ASP A 276 11.72 -13.05 -9.27
N MET A 277 11.90 -12.57 -8.05
CA MET A 277 13.01 -13.01 -7.20
C MET A 277 13.00 -14.51 -6.88
N PHE A 278 11.87 -15.20 -7.12
CA PHE A 278 11.73 -16.64 -6.94
C PHE A 278 11.66 -17.43 -8.26
N ALA A 279 11.85 -16.77 -9.41
CA ALA A 279 11.91 -17.42 -10.72
C ALA A 279 13.07 -18.42 -10.81
N ASP A 280 12.96 -19.37 -11.73
CA ASP A 280 13.90 -20.48 -11.84
C ASP A 280 15.29 -20.02 -12.28
N ASN A 281 16.34 -20.61 -11.67
CA ASN A 281 17.73 -20.25 -11.92
C ASN A 281 18.41 -21.09 -13.02
N THR A 282 17.68 -21.97 -13.72
CA THR A 282 18.27 -22.82 -14.77
C THR A 282 18.88 -21.97 -15.88
N GLY A 283 20.17 -22.19 -16.15
CA GLY A 283 20.91 -21.46 -17.18
C GLY A 283 21.36 -20.05 -16.77
N LEU A 284 21.06 -19.60 -15.56
CA LEU A 284 21.54 -18.35 -15.00
C LEU A 284 22.81 -18.57 -14.17
N SER A 285 23.63 -17.53 -14.02
CA SER A 285 24.85 -17.57 -13.20
C SER A 285 25.25 -16.17 -12.73
N GLY A 286 26.14 -16.11 -11.73
CA GLY A 286 26.66 -14.85 -11.21
C GLY A 286 25.55 -13.94 -10.70
N THR A 287 25.62 -12.65 -11.05
CA THR A 287 24.64 -11.65 -10.61
C THR A 287 23.27 -11.81 -11.26
N GLY A 288 23.17 -12.60 -12.33
CA GLY A 288 21.90 -12.86 -13.02
C GLY A 288 20.99 -13.87 -12.29
N LEU A 289 21.48 -14.55 -11.26
CA LEU A 289 20.65 -15.48 -10.47
C LEU A 289 19.56 -14.70 -9.71
N HIS A 290 18.35 -15.22 -9.73
CA HIS A 290 17.25 -14.80 -8.88
C HIS A 290 17.59 -15.13 -7.42
N ALA A 291 17.70 -14.07 -6.61
CA ALA A 291 18.29 -14.15 -5.28
C ALA A 291 17.39 -14.89 -4.29
N GLY A 292 16.07 -14.67 -4.34
CA GLY A 292 15.09 -15.39 -3.52
C GLY A 292 15.04 -16.89 -3.84
N ARG A 293 15.14 -17.26 -5.13
CA ARG A 293 15.24 -18.67 -5.55
C ARG A 293 16.50 -19.33 -5.01
N TYR A 294 17.66 -18.69 -5.19
CA TYR A 294 18.93 -19.21 -4.67
C TYR A 294 18.91 -19.36 -3.15
N PHE A 295 18.32 -18.39 -2.44
CA PHE A 295 18.11 -18.49 -1.01
C PHE A 295 17.27 -19.70 -0.62
N LEU A 296 16.14 -19.94 -1.28
CA LEU A 296 15.28 -21.09 -0.99
C LEU A 296 15.97 -22.43 -1.27
N GLU A 297 16.83 -22.52 -2.29
CA GLU A 297 17.63 -23.72 -2.57
C GLU A 297 18.56 -24.04 -1.39
N ARG A 298 19.24 -23.01 -0.86
CA ARG A 298 20.12 -23.15 0.30
C ARG A 298 19.36 -23.41 1.60
N LEU A 299 18.19 -22.79 1.78
CA LEU A 299 17.30 -23.02 2.91
C LEU A 299 16.79 -24.46 2.95
N GLN A 300 16.34 -24.99 1.82
CA GLN A 300 15.89 -26.39 1.70
C GLN A 300 17.03 -27.37 2.00
N ALA A 301 18.24 -27.12 1.50
CA ALA A 301 19.39 -27.97 1.78
C ALA A 301 19.74 -27.98 3.28
N HIS A 302 19.76 -26.80 3.92
CA HIS A 302 20.01 -26.68 5.35
C HIS A 302 18.90 -27.35 6.18
N TYR A 303 17.64 -27.12 5.85
CA TYR A 303 16.49 -27.75 6.51
C TYR A 303 16.55 -29.28 6.44
N ALA A 304 16.84 -29.84 5.27
CA ALA A 304 16.98 -31.28 5.07
C ALA A 304 18.16 -31.86 5.88
N ALA A 305 19.29 -31.16 5.93
CA ALA A 305 20.44 -31.58 6.72
C ALA A 305 20.13 -31.59 8.23
N SER A 306 19.44 -30.56 8.74
CA SER A 306 19.01 -30.52 10.15
C SER A 306 18.04 -31.67 10.48
N MET A 307 17.09 -31.96 9.59
CA MET A 307 16.18 -33.10 9.74
C MET A 307 16.91 -34.44 9.76
N GLN A 308 17.88 -34.67 8.86
CA GLN A 308 18.68 -35.91 8.84
C GLN A 308 19.52 -36.09 10.11
N GLN A 309 19.97 -34.99 10.72
CA GLN A 309 20.73 -34.99 11.97
C GLN A 309 19.84 -34.99 13.22
N ASN A 310 18.51 -35.02 13.05
CA ASN A 310 17.54 -34.87 14.13
C ASN A 310 17.78 -33.61 14.99
N LYS A 311 18.26 -32.53 14.35
CA LYS A 311 18.46 -31.21 14.96
C LYS A 311 17.19 -30.37 14.82
N PRO A 312 16.75 -29.67 15.88
CA PRO A 312 15.66 -28.71 15.74
C PRO A 312 16.07 -27.59 14.79
N PHE A 313 15.20 -27.27 13.83
CA PHE A 313 15.37 -26.09 12.98
C PHE A 313 13.99 -25.55 12.64
N SER A 314 13.72 -24.30 13.01
CA SER A 314 12.44 -23.63 12.80
C SER A 314 12.62 -22.32 12.05
N ILE A 315 11.67 -22.05 11.14
CA ILE A 315 11.73 -20.90 10.25
C ILE A 315 10.47 -20.07 10.47
N HIS A 316 10.64 -18.75 10.62
CA HIS A 316 9.55 -17.80 10.83
C HIS A 316 9.63 -16.69 9.78
N LEU A 317 8.48 -16.28 9.25
CA LEU A 317 8.37 -15.25 8.23
C LEU A 317 7.70 -14.01 8.83
N ILE A 318 8.30 -12.85 8.62
CA ILE A 318 7.76 -11.54 8.99
C ILE A 318 7.75 -10.66 7.74
N GLY A 319 6.60 -10.12 7.35
CA GLY A 319 6.49 -9.26 6.17
C GLY A 319 5.75 -7.98 6.50
N HIS A 320 6.42 -6.84 6.33
CA HIS A 320 5.79 -5.52 6.47
C HIS A 320 5.33 -4.98 5.13
N SER A 321 4.12 -4.43 5.05
CA SER A 321 3.60 -3.79 3.85
C SER A 321 3.78 -4.67 2.60
N ALA A 322 4.57 -4.25 1.61
CA ALA A 322 4.84 -5.04 0.40
C ALA A 322 5.60 -6.36 0.66
N GLY A 323 6.27 -6.53 1.80
CA GLY A 323 6.83 -7.80 2.24
C GLY A 323 5.79 -8.91 2.36
N SER A 324 4.51 -8.57 2.57
CA SER A 324 3.40 -9.54 2.51
C SER A 324 3.20 -10.14 1.11
N ILE A 325 3.50 -9.38 0.04
CA ILE A 325 3.47 -9.84 -1.36
C ILE A 325 4.61 -10.84 -1.58
N VAL A 326 5.81 -10.52 -1.08
CA VAL A 326 6.99 -11.40 -1.14
C VAL A 326 6.71 -12.72 -0.43
N ILE A 327 6.12 -12.68 0.77
CA ILE A 327 5.74 -13.90 1.52
C ILE A 327 4.75 -14.76 0.73
N CYS A 328 3.76 -14.17 0.06
CA CYS A 328 2.84 -14.94 -0.78
C CYS A 328 3.60 -15.67 -1.90
N HIS A 329 4.49 -14.98 -2.62
CA HIS A 329 5.29 -15.62 -3.67
C HIS A 329 6.28 -16.67 -3.14
N LEU A 330 6.88 -16.43 -1.96
CA LEU A 330 7.74 -17.39 -1.28
C LEU A 330 6.98 -18.68 -0.96
N LEU A 331 5.78 -18.58 -0.37
CA LEU A 331 4.97 -19.74 -0.01
C LEU A 331 4.47 -20.49 -1.25
N ARG A 332 4.09 -19.78 -2.33
CA ARG A 332 3.80 -20.42 -3.63
C ARG A 332 4.98 -21.25 -4.12
N GLN A 333 6.19 -20.70 -4.05
CA GLN A 333 7.37 -21.40 -4.50
C GLN A 333 7.76 -22.56 -3.58
N ALA A 334 7.60 -22.41 -2.26
CA ALA A 334 7.82 -23.47 -1.29
C ALA A 334 6.88 -24.66 -1.53
N MET A 335 5.56 -24.41 -1.64
CA MET A 335 4.58 -25.47 -1.95
C MET A 335 4.90 -26.19 -3.27
N ARG A 336 5.30 -25.44 -4.30
CA ARG A 336 5.53 -25.99 -5.64
C ARG A 336 6.83 -26.79 -5.77
N SER A 337 7.92 -26.28 -5.19
CA SER A 337 9.28 -26.80 -5.46
C SER A 337 9.96 -27.44 -4.25
N TYR A 338 9.48 -27.14 -3.03
CA TYR A 338 10.12 -27.51 -1.77
C TYR A 338 9.09 -28.04 -0.77
N PRO A 339 8.37 -29.12 -1.11
CA PRO A 339 7.20 -29.58 -0.35
C PRO A 339 7.50 -30.07 1.07
N ASP A 340 8.78 -30.16 1.45
CA ASP A 340 9.24 -30.51 2.80
C ASP A 340 9.54 -29.28 3.67
N LEU A 341 9.72 -28.09 3.08
CA LEU A 341 9.92 -26.87 3.86
C LEU A 341 8.67 -26.54 4.67
N ARG A 342 8.87 -26.21 5.95
CA ARG A 342 7.83 -25.85 6.91
C ARG A 342 8.20 -24.55 7.61
N PHE A 343 7.22 -23.68 7.78
CA PHE A 343 7.34 -22.42 8.51
C PHE A 343 6.51 -22.52 9.80
N LYS A 344 7.06 -22.11 10.95
CA LYS A 344 6.29 -22.11 12.20
C LYS A 344 5.30 -20.95 12.22
N LEU A 345 5.80 -19.74 11.97
CA LEU A 345 5.02 -18.52 12.01
C LEU A 345 5.08 -17.77 10.68
N VAL A 346 3.94 -17.24 10.27
CA VAL A 346 3.81 -16.15 9.29
C VAL A 346 3.20 -14.95 10.01
N ALA A 347 3.95 -13.87 10.14
CA ALA A 347 3.51 -12.60 10.70
C ALA A 347 3.45 -11.55 9.60
N LEU A 348 2.26 -11.00 9.35
CA LEU A 348 2.02 -9.96 8.36
C LEU A 348 1.74 -8.64 9.08
N LEU A 349 2.49 -7.59 8.75
CA LEU A 349 2.44 -6.28 9.40
C LEU A 349 1.95 -5.24 8.38
N ALA A 350 0.81 -4.61 8.64
CA ALA A 350 0.12 -3.69 7.73
C ALA A 350 0.17 -4.17 6.26
N PRO A 351 -0.32 -5.40 5.96
CA PRO A 351 -0.03 -6.06 4.69
C PRO A 351 -0.63 -5.33 3.50
N ALA A 352 0.23 -4.99 2.53
CA ALA A 352 -0.16 -4.33 1.29
C ALA A 352 -0.48 -5.30 0.14
N CYS A 353 -0.45 -6.62 0.38
CA CYS A 353 -0.87 -7.57 -0.63
C CYS A 353 -2.37 -7.45 -0.91
N ARG A 354 -2.72 -7.65 -2.18
CA ARG A 354 -4.13 -7.77 -2.57
C ARG A 354 -4.76 -8.98 -1.88
N THR A 355 -6.03 -8.83 -1.53
CA THR A 355 -6.80 -9.88 -0.87
C THR A 355 -6.91 -11.14 -1.73
N ASP A 356 -6.98 -11.00 -3.06
CA ASP A 356 -7.02 -12.14 -3.98
C ASP A 356 -5.74 -12.98 -3.91
N LEU A 357 -4.56 -12.36 -4.00
CA LEU A 357 -3.26 -13.00 -3.85
C LEU A 357 -3.14 -13.73 -2.51
N PHE A 358 -3.61 -13.10 -1.42
CA PHE A 358 -3.65 -13.71 -0.09
C PHE A 358 -4.55 -14.94 -0.07
N MET A 359 -5.80 -14.82 -0.51
CA MET A 359 -6.80 -15.90 -0.45
C MET A 359 -6.47 -17.07 -1.38
N GLU A 360 -5.77 -16.83 -2.48
CA GLU A 360 -5.25 -17.90 -3.34
C GLU A 360 -4.08 -18.66 -2.72
N THR A 361 -3.31 -18.02 -1.82
CA THR A 361 -1.99 -18.52 -1.40
C THR A 361 -1.98 -19.05 0.02
N ILE A 362 -2.45 -18.24 0.97
CA ILE A 362 -2.30 -18.49 2.40
C ILE A 362 -3.18 -19.66 2.86
N PRO A 363 -4.48 -19.74 2.48
CA PRO A 363 -5.28 -20.93 2.76
C PRO A 363 -4.67 -22.22 2.19
N ALA A 364 -4.23 -22.21 0.93
CA ALA A 364 -3.61 -23.36 0.29
C ALA A 364 -2.31 -23.81 1.00
N ALA A 365 -1.47 -22.85 1.40
CA ALA A 365 -0.26 -23.11 2.17
C ALA A 365 -0.57 -23.74 3.54
N ARG A 366 -1.66 -23.31 4.18
CA ARG A 366 -2.13 -23.89 5.44
C ARG A 366 -2.60 -25.33 5.26
N GLU A 367 -3.41 -25.59 4.23
CA GLU A 367 -3.96 -26.92 3.93
C GLU A 367 -2.86 -27.95 3.65
N GLN A 368 -1.77 -27.54 2.99
CA GLN A 368 -0.59 -28.37 2.76
C GLN A 368 0.33 -28.48 4.00
N GLY A 369 -0.03 -27.83 5.11
CA GLY A 369 0.78 -27.76 6.33
C GLY A 369 2.08 -26.99 6.15
N CYS A 370 2.21 -26.15 5.12
CA CYS A 370 3.42 -25.39 4.82
C CYS A 370 3.75 -24.38 5.93
N TYR A 371 2.74 -23.85 6.62
CA TYR A 371 2.95 -23.08 7.86
C TYR A 371 2.01 -23.52 9.00
N GLN A 372 2.36 -23.19 10.26
CA GLN A 372 1.58 -23.58 11.44
C GLN A 372 0.71 -22.45 12.00
N GLN A 373 1.26 -21.24 12.11
CA GLN A 373 0.58 -20.08 12.71
C GLN A 373 0.57 -18.89 11.75
N LEU A 374 -0.56 -18.18 11.73
CA LEU A 374 -0.71 -16.91 11.01
C LEU A 374 -1.09 -15.81 12.01
N ARG A 375 -0.37 -14.70 11.93
CA ARG A 375 -0.62 -13.49 12.71
C ARG A 375 -0.71 -12.29 11.77
N LEU A 376 -1.72 -11.45 11.95
CA LEU A 376 -1.93 -10.25 11.17
C LEU A 376 -1.99 -9.07 12.12
N PHE A 377 -1.08 -8.12 11.95
CA PHE A 377 -1.03 -6.87 12.68
C PHE A 377 -1.46 -5.75 11.72
N THR A 378 -2.47 -4.99 12.10
CA THR A 378 -2.93 -3.85 11.29
C THR A 378 -3.60 -2.79 12.17
N MET A 379 -3.93 -1.65 11.57
CA MET A 379 -4.62 -0.56 12.25
C MET A 379 -6.12 -0.80 12.33
N ARG A 380 -6.78 -0.18 13.31
CA ARG A 380 -8.23 0.03 13.22
C ARG A 380 -8.56 1.01 12.11
N GLU A 381 -9.78 0.94 11.60
CA GLU A 381 -10.22 1.78 10.47
C GLU A 381 -10.12 3.26 10.86
N GLU A 382 -10.51 3.59 12.09
CA GLU A 382 -10.48 4.94 12.63
C GLU A 382 -9.06 5.51 12.69
N ASN A 383 -8.04 4.65 12.87
CA ASN A 383 -6.64 5.04 12.85
C ASN A 383 -6.11 5.10 11.42
N GLU A 384 -6.50 4.17 10.55
CA GLU A 384 -6.13 4.20 9.13
C GLU A 384 -6.64 5.47 8.44
N LYS A 385 -7.85 5.92 8.80
CA LYS A 385 -8.44 7.16 8.28
C LYS A 385 -7.80 8.44 8.84
N LYS A 386 -6.92 8.30 9.84
CA LYS A 386 -6.15 9.38 10.49
C LYS A 386 -4.64 9.24 10.29
N ASP A 387 -4.20 8.22 9.57
CA ASP A 387 -2.80 8.06 9.17
C ASP A 387 -2.55 8.94 7.94
N HIS A 388 -2.38 10.24 8.18
CA HIS A 388 -2.24 11.28 7.15
C HIS A 388 -1.02 11.04 6.23
N CYS A 389 -1.13 10.13 5.25
CA CYS A 389 -0.04 9.71 4.38
C CYS A 389 0.61 10.90 3.66
N ILE A 390 -0.19 11.92 3.31
CA ILE A 390 0.31 13.22 2.87
C ILE A 390 -0.39 14.30 3.70
N PRO A 391 0.29 14.89 4.70
CA PRO A 391 -0.32 15.84 5.63
C PRO A 391 -1.11 16.93 4.91
N TYR A 392 -2.36 17.12 5.34
CA TYR A 392 -3.35 18.10 4.83
C TYR A 392 -3.87 17.85 3.40
N VAL A 393 -3.37 16.85 2.67
CA VAL A 393 -3.73 16.58 1.26
C VAL A 393 -4.40 15.23 1.11
N TYR A 394 -3.78 14.19 1.65
CA TYR A 394 -4.30 12.85 1.64
C TYR A 394 -4.26 12.31 3.07
N THR A 395 -5.44 12.25 3.69
CA THR A 395 -5.61 12.07 5.13
C THR A 395 -5.72 10.60 5.56
N HIS A 396 -5.81 9.68 4.61
CA HIS A 396 -5.87 8.26 4.92
C HIS A 396 -4.51 7.58 4.74
N SER A 397 -4.41 6.38 5.29
CA SER A 397 -3.19 5.57 5.28
C SER A 397 -2.66 5.31 3.87
N LEU A 398 -1.38 4.97 3.79
CA LEU A 398 -0.75 4.55 2.53
C LEU A 398 -1.52 3.40 1.85
N LEU A 399 -2.17 2.52 2.63
CA LEU A 399 -2.94 1.41 2.07
C LEU A 399 -4.23 1.88 1.37
N TYR A 400 -4.89 2.92 1.86
CA TYR A 400 -5.99 3.56 1.14
C TYR A 400 -5.48 4.17 -0.17
N LEU A 401 -4.30 4.81 -0.16
CA LEU A 401 -3.72 5.38 -1.39
C LEU A 401 -3.39 4.28 -2.42
N VAL A 402 -2.81 3.16 -1.97
CA VAL A 402 -2.53 2.00 -2.84
C VAL A 402 -3.83 1.44 -3.42
N SER A 403 -4.83 1.17 -2.57
CA SER A 403 -6.15 0.68 -2.94
C SER A 403 -6.85 1.62 -3.93
N GLY A 404 -6.76 2.92 -3.68
CA GLY A 404 -7.55 3.95 -4.34
C GLY A 404 -6.91 4.49 -5.61
N LEU A 405 -5.59 4.38 -5.76
CA LEU A 405 -4.84 5.09 -6.81
C LEU A 405 -3.84 4.22 -7.59
N PHE A 406 -3.14 3.28 -6.94
CA PHE A 406 -2.00 2.57 -7.55
C PHE A 406 -2.34 1.19 -8.12
N GLU A 407 -3.40 0.55 -7.64
CA GLU A 407 -3.83 -0.73 -8.20
C GLU A 407 -4.50 -0.59 -9.57
N ALA A 408 -4.33 -1.64 -10.38
CA ALA A 408 -4.89 -1.77 -11.71
C ALA A 408 -5.53 -3.16 -11.87
N ASP A 409 -6.48 -3.26 -12.79
CA ASP A 409 -7.07 -4.52 -13.16
C ASP A 409 -6.17 -5.32 -14.10
N THR A 410 -6.63 -6.50 -14.51
CA THR A 410 -5.86 -7.40 -15.40
C THR A 410 -5.61 -6.85 -16.80
N SER A 411 -6.35 -5.82 -17.23
CA SER A 411 -6.14 -5.12 -18.50
C SER A 411 -5.14 -3.97 -18.38
N GLY A 412 -4.72 -3.63 -17.15
CA GLY A 412 -3.84 -2.51 -16.87
C GLY A 412 -4.58 -1.19 -16.63
N GLU A 413 -5.91 -1.21 -16.62
CA GLU A 413 -6.73 -0.04 -16.33
C GLU A 413 -6.83 0.21 -14.81
N PRO A 414 -7.00 1.48 -14.37
CA PRO A 414 -7.12 1.80 -12.96
C PRO A 414 -8.23 1.01 -12.24
N ALA A 415 -7.91 0.45 -11.08
CA ALA A 415 -8.86 -0.29 -10.24
C ALA A 415 -9.01 0.40 -8.87
N PRO A 416 -9.79 1.51 -8.78
CA PRO A 416 -10.00 2.20 -7.51
C PRO A 416 -10.70 1.28 -6.51
N ASP A 417 -10.34 1.42 -5.24
CA ASP A 417 -10.83 0.61 -4.14
C ASP A 417 -10.45 -0.87 -4.28
N THR A 418 -9.27 -1.18 -4.83
CA THR A 418 -8.81 -2.58 -4.89
C THR A 418 -8.70 -3.16 -3.49
N ARG A 419 -9.09 -4.43 -3.32
CA ARG A 419 -9.09 -5.07 -2.00
C ARG A 419 -7.66 -5.36 -1.53
N ILE A 420 -7.24 -4.73 -0.44
CA ILE A 420 -5.93 -4.85 0.20
C ILE A 420 -6.11 -5.45 1.59
N LEU A 421 -5.33 -6.49 1.91
CA LEU A 421 -5.50 -7.28 3.13
C LEU A 421 -5.40 -6.43 4.41
N GLY A 422 -4.54 -5.41 4.42
CA GLY A 422 -4.29 -4.60 5.61
C GLY A 422 -5.44 -3.67 6.00
N LEU A 423 -6.37 -3.35 5.10
CA LEU A 423 -7.45 -2.40 5.35
C LEU A 423 -8.53 -3.01 6.24
N HIS A 424 -8.69 -2.50 7.47
CA HIS A 424 -9.65 -3.02 8.44
C HIS A 424 -11.10 -2.85 7.99
N GLU A 425 -11.41 -1.73 7.33
CA GLU A 425 -12.74 -1.49 6.74
C GLU A 425 -13.14 -2.64 5.80
N GLN A 426 -12.20 -3.14 5.00
CA GLN A 426 -12.47 -4.16 3.98
C GLN A 426 -12.67 -5.55 4.61
N PHE A 427 -11.75 -6.03 5.45
CA PHE A 427 -11.89 -7.40 5.98
C PHE A 427 -12.92 -7.54 7.11
N ARG A 428 -13.47 -6.42 7.63
CA ARG A 428 -14.69 -6.45 8.42
C ARG A 428 -15.89 -6.95 7.61
N SER A 429 -15.88 -6.78 6.28
CA SER A 429 -16.98 -7.16 5.37
C SER A 429 -18.33 -6.66 5.91
N GLU A 430 -18.39 -5.36 6.17
CA GLU A 430 -19.54 -4.62 6.70
C GLU A 430 -19.82 -3.42 5.79
N GLY A 431 -20.99 -2.78 5.93
CA GLY A 431 -21.35 -1.60 5.13
C GLY A 431 -21.26 -1.88 3.63
N ARG A 432 -20.48 -1.06 2.92
CA ARG A 432 -20.27 -1.18 1.46
C ARG A 432 -19.55 -2.45 1.01
N TYR A 433 -18.96 -3.20 1.93
CA TYR A 433 -18.28 -4.47 1.67
C TYR A 433 -19.06 -5.70 2.13
N ALA A 434 -20.30 -5.51 2.62
CA ALA A 434 -21.10 -6.59 3.18
C ALA A 434 -21.41 -7.70 2.15
N ASP A 435 -21.57 -7.34 0.88
CA ASP A 435 -21.93 -8.27 -0.21
C ASP A 435 -20.73 -8.71 -1.06
N ASP A 436 -19.50 -8.35 -0.69
CA ASP A 436 -18.28 -8.75 -1.42
C ASP A 436 -17.88 -10.19 -1.03
N PRO A 437 -18.00 -11.18 -1.92
CA PRO A 437 -17.79 -12.58 -1.58
C PRO A 437 -16.33 -12.91 -1.23
N LEU A 438 -15.37 -12.17 -1.79
CA LEU A 438 -13.96 -12.34 -1.47
C LEU A 438 -13.69 -11.87 -0.04
N LEU A 439 -14.26 -10.73 0.36
CA LEU A 439 -14.11 -10.19 1.72
C LEU A 439 -14.88 -10.99 2.77
N GLN A 440 -16.05 -11.56 2.43
CA GLN A 440 -16.75 -12.51 3.29
C GLN A 440 -15.89 -13.75 3.55
N SER A 441 -15.30 -14.31 2.50
CA SER A 441 -14.40 -15.47 2.61
C SER A 441 -13.15 -15.14 3.43
N LEU A 442 -12.57 -13.95 3.22
CA LEU A 442 -11.45 -13.46 4.02
C LEU A 442 -11.81 -13.34 5.50
N LYS A 443 -12.95 -12.72 5.83
CA LYS A 443 -13.42 -12.55 7.21
C LYS A 443 -13.53 -13.90 7.92
N THR A 444 -14.18 -14.88 7.30
CA THR A 444 -14.29 -16.24 7.84
C THR A 444 -12.92 -16.86 8.06
N PHE A 445 -12.03 -16.80 7.06
CA PHE A 445 -10.68 -17.36 7.18
C PHE A 445 -9.89 -16.72 8.33
N LEU A 446 -9.90 -15.39 8.45
CA LEU A 446 -9.19 -14.69 9.51
C LEU A 446 -9.73 -15.04 10.90
N GLN A 447 -11.05 -15.17 11.05
CA GLN A 447 -11.68 -15.57 12.32
C GLN A 447 -11.29 -16.99 12.76
N GLU A 448 -11.16 -17.92 11.81
CA GLU A 448 -10.90 -19.33 12.11
C GLU A 448 -9.41 -19.65 12.22
N HIS A 449 -8.56 -18.94 11.49
CA HIS A 449 -7.19 -19.38 11.21
C HIS A 449 -6.11 -18.30 11.40
N CYS A 450 -6.47 -17.09 11.83
CA CYS A 450 -5.53 -16.01 12.05
C CYS A 450 -5.68 -15.43 13.46
N THR A 451 -4.57 -15.13 14.12
CA THR A 451 -4.59 -14.18 15.24
C THR A 451 -4.48 -12.79 14.67
N VAL A 452 -5.60 -12.05 14.63
CA VAL A 452 -5.61 -10.63 14.25
C VAL A 452 -5.32 -9.77 15.47
N ILE A 453 -4.43 -8.80 15.31
CA ILE A 453 -4.01 -7.83 16.32
C ILE A 453 -4.21 -6.43 15.74
N LEU A 454 -5.00 -5.61 16.42
CA LEU A 454 -5.28 -4.23 16.02
C LEU A 454 -4.37 -3.26 16.78
N SER A 455 -4.03 -2.14 16.13
CA SER A 455 -3.01 -1.15 16.53
C SER A 455 -3.11 -0.54 17.93
N ASP A 456 -4.22 -0.69 18.62
CA ASP A 456 -4.50 -0.01 19.90
C ASP A 456 -4.71 -0.99 21.07
N ASP A 457 -4.41 -2.27 20.88
CA ASP A 457 -4.57 -3.30 21.91
C ASP A 457 -3.36 -3.33 22.88
N ILE A 458 -3.06 -2.20 23.51
CA ILE A 458 -1.87 -2.01 24.35
C ILE A 458 -1.95 -2.69 25.71
N ASP A 459 -3.18 -2.86 26.23
CA ASP A 459 -3.45 -3.40 27.55
C ASP A 459 -3.94 -4.86 27.52
N ASN A 460 -3.80 -5.54 26.38
CA ASN A 460 -4.15 -6.96 26.27
C ASN A 460 -3.47 -7.76 27.40
N PRO A 461 -4.20 -8.60 28.16
CA PRO A 461 -3.57 -9.43 29.19
C PRO A 461 -2.54 -10.41 28.59
N GLU A 462 -2.73 -10.82 27.34
CA GLU A 462 -1.77 -11.61 26.57
C GLU A 462 -0.75 -10.65 25.91
N ILE A 463 0.47 -10.60 26.43
CA ILE A 463 1.54 -9.70 25.93
C ILE A 463 1.84 -9.99 24.45
N ASN A 464 1.76 -11.26 24.05
CA ASN A 464 1.88 -11.70 22.66
C ASN A 464 0.66 -11.35 21.80
N ARG A 465 -0.20 -10.42 22.21
CA ARG A 465 -1.29 -9.85 21.42
C ARG A 465 -1.32 -8.33 21.45
N ARG A 466 -0.28 -7.69 22.00
CA ARG A 466 -0.19 -6.23 22.08
C ARG A 466 0.35 -5.61 20.80
N CYS A 467 -0.10 -4.40 20.50
CA CYS A 467 0.36 -3.55 19.40
C CYS A 467 0.02 -2.10 19.75
N SER A 468 0.94 -1.16 19.48
CA SER A 468 0.70 0.29 19.61
C SER A 468 1.05 1.07 18.34
N ALA A 469 1.21 0.40 17.20
CA ALA A 469 1.59 1.02 15.93
C ALA A 469 0.40 1.77 15.32
N LEU A 470 0.40 3.10 15.38
CA LEU A 470 -0.71 3.95 14.94
C LEU A 470 -0.54 4.51 13.52
N LYS A 471 0.60 4.24 12.88
CA LYS A 471 0.84 4.58 11.47
C LYS A 471 1.28 3.36 10.69
N HIS A 472 1.03 3.36 9.39
CA HIS A 472 1.43 2.28 8.49
C HIS A 472 2.92 1.92 8.60
N GLY A 473 3.78 2.94 8.76
CA GLY A 473 5.23 2.78 8.87
C GLY A 473 5.75 2.26 10.21
N ASP A 474 4.96 2.27 11.28
CA ASP A 474 5.46 2.04 12.64
C ASP A 474 5.56 0.54 13.01
N PHE A 475 4.99 -0.37 12.20
CA PHE A 475 4.81 -1.75 12.66
C PHE A 475 6.11 -2.56 12.80
N ASP A 476 7.17 -2.18 12.11
CA ASP A 476 8.46 -2.89 12.12
C ASP A 476 9.52 -2.25 13.03
N ASP A 477 9.18 -1.16 13.72
CA ASP A 477 9.97 -0.56 14.80
C ASP A 477 9.20 -0.36 16.12
N ASN A 478 7.89 -0.66 16.13
CA ASN A 478 7.07 -0.62 17.33
C ASN A 478 7.39 -1.75 18.33
N GLU A 479 7.94 -1.38 19.48
CA GLU A 479 8.36 -2.30 20.55
C GLU A 479 7.30 -3.32 20.98
N LEU A 480 6.02 -2.91 21.14
CA LEU A 480 4.96 -3.84 21.53
C LEU A 480 4.66 -4.86 20.42
N THR A 481 4.65 -4.40 19.17
CA THR A 481 4.45 -5.25 17.99
C THR A 481 5.56 -6.27 17.87
N LEU A 482 6.82 -5.83 17.92
CA LEU A 482 7.97 -6.72 17.80
C LEU A 482 8.08 -7.69 18.97
N THR A 483 7.79 -7.24 20.20
CA THR A 483 7.70 -8.11 21.39
C THR A 483 6.59 -9.14 21.25
N SER A 484 5.44 -8.75 20.69
CA SER A 484 4.30 -9.63 20.47
C SER A 484 4.62 -10.78 19.50
N ILE A 485 5.36 -10.46 18.43
CA ILE A 485 5.89 -11.45 17.49
C ILE A 485 6.93 -12.34 18.18
N LEU A 486 7.89 -11.76 18.89
CA LEU A 486 8.97 -12.49 19.54
C LEU A 486 8.45 -13.52 20.55
N LEU A 487 7.42 -13.19 21.32
CA LEU A 487 6.78 -14.11 22.26
C LEU A 487 5.95 -15.23 21.58
N SER A 488 5.78 -15.16 20.26
CA SER A 488 5.13 -16.19 19.44
C SER A 488 6.13 -17.11 18.73
N ILE A 489 7.43 -16.82 18.83
CA ILE A 489 8.55 -17.57 18.27
C ILE A 489 9.12 -18.47 19.35
#